data_AF-Q7NKP4-F1
#
_entry.id   AF-Q7NKP4-F1
#
_cell.length_a   1.000
_cell.length_b   1.000
_cell.length_c   1.000
_cell.angle_alpha   90.00
_cell.angle_beta   90.00
_cell.angle_gamma   90.00
#
_symmetry.space_group_name_H-M   'P 1'
#
loop_
_entity.id
_entity.type
_entity.pdbx_description
1 polymer ?
#
loop_
_entity_poly.entity_id
_entity_poly.type
_entity_poly.pdbx_seq_one_letter_code
_entity_poly.pdbx_strand_id
1 'polypeptide(L)'
;MDKQLEQRLHALELCLLRLAAPADEQAAYLEKLGVSPSADELALEFDDSLAGLPVLVEKRLLTPRQAELVYAVDRRLTQMSEQQTLWTEEALHHHQDWAQIRELAALSLREMAA
;
A
#
# COMPACT_ATOMS: atom_id res chain seq x y z
N MET A 1 18.00 -17.42 3.41
CA MET A 1 16.82 -17.14 2.59
C MET A 1 17.28 -16.30 1.40
N ASP A 2 16.58 -16.33 0.27
CA ASP A 2 17.04 -15.62 -0.94
C ASP A 2 16.94 -14.11 -0.68
N LYS A 3 18.08 -13.40 -0.77
CA LYS A 3 18.19 -11.97 -0.50
C LYS A 3 17.22 -11.15 -1.35
N GLN A 4 16.92 -11.60 -2.56
CA GLN A 4 15.97 -10.91 -3.44
C GLN A 4 14.52 -11.05 -2.93
N LEU A 5 14.17 -12.20 -2.35
CA LEU A 5 12.84 -12.43 -1.77
C LEU A 5 12.65 -11.63 -0.48
N GLU A 6 13.68 -11.57 0.38
CA GLU A 6 13.71 -10.70 1.56
C GLU A 6 13.47 -9.24 1.20
N GLN A 7 14.16 -8.74 0.17
CA GLN A 7 14.01 -7.37 -0.31
C GLN A 7 12.60 -7.10 -0.84
N ARG A 8 11.99 -8.05 -1.55
CA ARG A 8 10.61 -7.92 -2.05
C ARG A 8 9.59 -7.89 -0.93
N LEU A 9 9.70 -8.78 0.05
CA LEU A 9 8.82 -8.80 1.20
C LEU A 9 8.93 -7.49 1.98
N HIS A 10 10.16 -7.04 2.24
CA HIS A 10 10.39 -5.79 2.94
C HIS A 10 9.85 -4.56 2.18
N ALA A 11 10.03 -4.51 0.86
CA ALA A 11 9.47 -3.43 0.04
C ALA A 11 7.93 -3.38 0.12
N LEU A 12 7.27 -4.54 0.08
CA LEU A 12 5.82 -4.64 0.25
C LEU A 12 5.37 -4.16 1.64
N GLU A 13 6.06 -4.59 2.71
CA GLU A 13 5.79 -4.14 4.08
C GLU A 13 5.93 -2.62 4.22
N LEU A 14 6.97 -2.03 3.63
CA LEU A 14 7.17 -0.57 3.64
C LEU A 14 6.04 0.17 2.94
N CYS A 15 5.58 -0.31 1.78
CA CYS A 15 4.46 0.29 1.08
C CYS A 15 3.16 0.19 1.90
N LEU A 16 2.90 -0.97 2.50
CA LEU A 16 1.76 -1.16 3.39
C LEU A 16 1.83 -0.26 4.63
N LEU A 17 3.02 -0.04 5.21
CA LEU A 17 3.22 0.89 6.33
C LEU A 17 2.86 2.32 5.93
N ARG A 18 3.28 2.77 4.74
CA ARG A 18 2.93 4.09 4.21
C ARG A 18 1.44 4.21 3.94
N LEU A 19 0.83 3.18 3.33
CA LEU A 19 -0.61 3.16 3.07
C LEU A 19 -1.45 3.10 4.35
N ALA A 20 -0.94 2.50 5.43
CA ALA A 20 -1.59 2.41 6.73
C ALA A 20 -1.41 3.67 7.60
N ALA A 21 -0.42 4.51 7.29
CA ALA A 21 -0.07 5.68 8.09
C ALA A 21 -1.23 6.72 8.11
N PRO A 22 -1.35 7.54 9.18
CA PRO A 22 -2.27 8.67 9.21
C PRO A 22 -2.08 9.62 8.02
N ALA A 23 -3.15 10.33 7.64
CA ALA A 23 -3.12 11.25 6.49
C ALA A 23 -1.98 12.27 6.57
N ASP A 24 -1.73 12.84 7.75
CA ASP A 24 -0.64 13.80 7.96
C ASP A 24 0.74 13.20 7.68
N GLU A 25 0.97 11.93 8.04
CA GLU A 25 2.22 11.23 7.77
C GLU A 25 2.35 10.86 6.28
N GLN A 26 1.24 10.51 5.64
CA GLN A 26 1.17 10.28 4.19
C GLN A 26 1.51 11.56 3.42
N ALA A 27 0.91 12.68 3.79
CA ALA A 27 1.18 13.99 3.20
C ALA A 27 2.64 14.42 3.40
N ALA A 28 3.17 14.29 4.62
CA ALA A 28 4.56 14.61 4.92
C ALA A 28 5.56 13.74 4.12
N TYR A 29 5.22 12.48 3.87
CA TYR A 29 6.00 11.59 3.00
C TYR A 29 6.03 12.11 1.56
N LEU A 30 4.88 12.47 1.01
CA LEU A 30 4.74 12.99 -0.36
C LEU A 30 5.44 14.34 -0.55
N GLU A 31 5.37 15.22 0.45
CA GLU A 31 6.11 16.49 0.47
C GLU A 31 7.63 16.23 0.43
N LYS A 32 8.12 15.30 1.26
CA LYS A 32 9.53 14.94 1.30
C LYS A 32 10.02 14.34 -0.03
N LEU A 33 9.17 13.63 -0.76
CA LEU A 33 9.47 13.12 -2.10
C LEU A 33 9.41 14.21 -3.18
N GLY A 34 8.82 15.37 -2.90
CA GLY A 34 8.66 16.46 -3.87
C GLY A 34 7.53 16.24 -4.88
N VAL A 35 6.55 15.38 -4.54
CA VAL A 35 5.40 15.04 -5.41
C VAL A 35 4.06 15.54 -4.88
N SER A 36 4.03 16.15 -3.68
CA SER A 36 2.84 16.86 -3.16
C SER A 36 2.38 17.94 -4.17
N PRO A 37 1.05 18.15 -4.34
CA PRO A 37 -0.06 17.60 -3.56
C PRO A 37 -0.64 16.28 -4.12
N SER A 38 0.07 15.59 -5.00
CA SER A 38 -0.40 14.36 -5.61
C SER A 38 -0.28 13.18 -4.65
N ALA A 39 -1.35 12.40 -4.51
CA ALA A 39 -1.37 11.20 -3.66
C ALA A 39 -1.20 9.89 -4.46
N ASP A 40 -1.08 9.97 -5.78
CA ASP A 40 -0.89 8.83 -6.68
C ASP A 40 0.41 8.06 -6.40
N GLU A 41 1.48 8.74 -5.98
CA GLU A 41 2.77 8.10 -5.68
C GLU A 41 2.65 6.99 -4.62
N LEU A 42 1.76 7.13 -3.63
CA LEU A 42 1.50 6.07 -2.64
C LEU A 42 0.96 4.79 -3.31
N ALA A 43 0.13 4.93 -4.34
CA ALA A 43 -0.42 3.81 -5.08
C ALA A 43 0.58 3.24 -6.08
N LEU A 44 1.36 4.10 -6.74
CA LEU A 44 2.40 3.69 -7.70
C LEU A 44 3.50 2.86 -7.01
N GLU A 45 4.03 3.34 -5.87
CA GLU A 45 5.01 2.58 -5.09
C GLU A 45 4.46 1.22 -4.62
N PHE A 46 3.17 1.19 -4.25
CA PHE A 46 2.51 -0.04 -3.85
C PHE A 46 2.34 -1.02 -5.02
N ASP A 47 1.89 -0.56 -6.19
CA ASP A 47 1.73 -1.37 -7.40
C ASP A 47 3.07 -1.99 -7.85
N ASP A 48 4.15 -1.20 -7.81
CA ASP A 48 5.51 -1.70 -8.07
C ASP A 48 5.90 -2.85 -7.13
N SER A 49 5.53 -2.75 -5.85
CA SER A 49 5.76 -3.82 -4.86
C SER A 49 4.85 -5.04 -5.07
N LEU A 50 3.62 -4.82 -5.54
CA LEU A 50 2.59 -5.83 -5.75
C LEU A 50 2.99 -6.83 -6.84
N ALA A 51 3.74 -6.40 -7.85
CA ALA A 51 4.29 -7.28 -8.89
C ALA A 51 5.11 -8.45 -8.33
N GLY A 52 5.68 -8.30 -7.12
CA GLY A 52 6.41 -9.35 -6.41
C GLY A 52 5.53 -10.37 -5.69
N LEU A 53 4.26 -10.07 -5.42
CA LEU A 53 3.37 -10.84 -4.55
C LEU A 53 3.20 -12.32 -4.97
N PRO A 54 2.99 -12.67 -6.26
CA PRO A 54 2.82 -14.07 -6.66
C PRO A 54 4.03 -14.95 -6.28
N VAL A 55 5.24 -14.40 -6.40
CA VAL A 55 6.47 -15.13 -6.04
C VAL A 55 6.57 -15.31 -4.52
N LEU A 56 6.18 -14.32 -3.72
CA LEU A 56 6.17 -14.44 -2.26
C LEU A 56 5.22 -15.54 -1.78
N VAL A 57 4.07 -15.68 -2.45
CA VAL A 57 3.11 -16.76 -2.18
C VAL A 57 3.64 -18.12 -2.64
N GLU A 58 4.19 -18.21 -3.86
CA GLU A 58 4.78 -19.45 -4.40
C GLU A 58 5.89 -19.99 -3.49
N LYS A 59 6.72 -19.09 -2.95
CA LYS A 59 7.81 -19.42 -2.03
C LYS A 59 7.37 -19.57 -0.58
N ARG A 60 6.06 -19.49 -0.30
CA ARG A 60 5.44 -19.62 1.03
C ARG A 60 5.97 -18.62 2.06
N LEU A 61 6.42 -17.45 1.61
CA LEU A 61 6.75 -16.32 2.47
C LEU A 61 5.50 -15.56 2.90
N LEU A 62 4.44 -15.64 2.08
CA LEU A 62 3.10 -15.18 2.45
C LEU A 62 2.11 -16.33 2.30
N THR A 63 1.18 -16.41 3.24
CA THR A 63 0.03 -17.31 3.17
C THR A 63 -1.00 -16.80 2.14
N PRO A 64 -1.89 -17.67 1.63
CA PRO A 64 -2.99 -17.23 0.78
C PRO A 64 -3.85 -16.14 1.42
N ARG A 65 -4.03 -16.20 2.75
CA ARG A 65 -4.80 -15.21 3.50
C ARG A 65 -4.12 -13.85 3.54
N GLN A 66 -2.82 -13.82 3.82
CA GLN A 66 -2.04 -12.57 3.80
C GLN A 66 -2.06 -11.95 2.40
N ALA A 67 -1.90 -12.76 1.34
CA ALA A 67 -1.97 -12.28 -0.03
C ALA A 67 -3.35 -11.73 -0.40
N GLU A 68 -4.44 -12.37 0.05
CA GLU A 68 -5.81 -11.90 -0.19
C GLU A 68 -6.04 -10.48 0.37
N LEU A 69 -5.46 -10.17 1.52
CA LEU A 69 -5.54 -8.86 2.14
C LEU A 69 -4.77 -7.79 1.36
N VAL A 70 -3.56 -8.13 0.89
CA VAL A 70 -2.79 -7.25 0.00
C VAL A 70 -3.56 -6.98 -1.30
N TYR A 71 -4.16 -8.01 -1.91
CA TYR A 71 -5.03 -7.82 -3.07
C TYR A 71 -6.29 -7.01 -2.75
N ALA A 72 -6.76 -6.98 -1.51
CA ALA A 72 -7.90 -6.12 -1.14
C ALA A 72 -7.52 -4.64 -1.17
N VAL A 73 -6.30 -4.28 -0.77
CA VAL A 73 -5.75 -2.93 -0.90
C VAL A 73 -5.66 -2.54 -2.38
N ASP A 74 -5.07 -3.40 -3.21
CA ASP A 74 -4.95 -3.20 -4.66
C ASP A 74 -6.29 -2.95 -5.35
N ARG A 75 -7.28 -3.82 -5.08
CA ARG A 75 -8.64 -3.64 -5.62
C ARG A 75 -9.24 -2.30 -5.23
N ARG A 76 -8.97 -1.82 -4.01
CA ARG A 76 -9.50 -0.53 -3.55
C ARG A 76 -8.86 0.64 -4.27
N LEU A 77 -7.53 0.62 -4.44
CA LEU A 77 -6.78 1.62 -5.19
C LEU A 77 -7.21 1.64 -6.67
N THR A 78 -7.37 0.46 -7.28
CA THR A 78 -7.86 0.32 -8.66
C THR A 78 -9.25 0.94 -8.84
N GLN A 79 -10.17 0.74 -7.89
CA GLN A 79 -11.51 1.35 -7.93
C GLN A 79 -11.49 2.89 -7.88
N MET A 80 -10.44 3.49 -7.32
CA MET A 80 -10.27 4.95 -7.25
C MET A 80 -9.66 5.55 -8.52
N SER A 81 -9.06 4.72 -9.39
CA SER A 81 -8.19 5.18 -10.49
C SER A 81 -8.87 6.12 -11.48
N GLU A 82 -10.18 5.97 -11.71
CA GLU A 82 -10.94 6.83 -12.64
C GLU A 82 -11.33 8.20 -12.02
N GLN A 83 -11.18 8.37 -10.71
CA GLN A 83 -11.62 9.56 -9.98
C GLN A 83 -10.42 10.45 -9.58
N GLN A 84 -10.01 11.33 -10.49
CA GLN A 84 -8.85 12.24 -10.29
C GLN A 84 -8.90 13.03 -8.97
N THR A 85 -10.09 13.40 -8.50
CA THR A 85 -10.28 14.13 -7.23
C THR A 85 -9.84 13.36 -5.99
N LEU A 86 -9.73 12.02 -6.09
CA LEU A 86 -9.28 11.17 -5.00
C LEU A 86 -7.76 11.13 -4.84
N TRP A 87 -7.01 11.57 -5.85
CA TRP A 87 -5.54 11.47 -5.88
C TRP A 87 -4.87 12.77 -5.39
N THR A 88 -5.43 13.36 -4.34
CA THR A 88 -4.99 14.64 -3.78
C THR A 88 -4.69 14.52 -2.30
N GLU A 89 -3.84 15.42 -1.79
CA GLU A 89 -3.59 15.56 -0.36
C GLU A 89 -4.89 15.78 0.43
N GLU A 90 -5.80 16.63 -0.06
CA GLU A 90 -7.10 16.87 0.58
C GLU A 90 -7.92 15.58 0.74
N ALA A 91 -7.91 14.71 -0.28
CA ALA A 91 -8.59 13.43 -0.24
C ALA A 91 -7.97 12.48 0.80
N LEU A 92 -6.65 12.53 1.06
CA LEU A 92 -6.01 11.73 2.12
C LEU A 92 -6.64 12.00 3.49
N HIS A 93 -6.91 13.28 3.79
CA HIS A 93 -7.45 13.70 5.09
C HIS A 93 -8.94 13.43 5.25
N HIS A 94 -9.72 13.55 4.16
CA HIS A 94 -11.17 13.67 4.29
C HIS A 94 -11.96 12.59 3.55
N HIS A 95 -11.37 11.90 2.57
CA HIS A 95 -12.12 10.94 1.77
C HIS A 95 -12.15 9.56 2.42
N GLN A 96 -13.34 8.95 2.47
CA GLN A 96 -13.56 7.64 3.08
C GLN A 96 -12.75 6.51 2.42
N ASP A 97 -12.44 6.65 1.13
CA ASP A 97 -11.70 5.66 0.36
C ASP A 97 -10.28 5.49 0.90
N TRP A 98 -9.62 6.61 1.23
CA TRP A 98 -8.30 6.60 1.87
C TRP A 98 -8.34 6.07 3.30
N ALA A 99 -9.44 6.31 4.03
CA ALA A 99 -9.63 5.68 5.34
C ALA A 99 -9.72 4.15 5.22
N GLN A 100 -10.45 3.63 4.21
CA GLN A 100 -10.53 2.19 3.96
C GLN A 100 -9.20 1.59 3.51
N ILE A 101 -8.42 2.30 2.68
CA ILE A 101 -7.05 1.88 2.32
C ILE A 101 -6.20 1.72 3.56
N ARG A 102 -6.20 2.71 4.47
CA ARG A 102 -5.44 2.65 5.73
C ARG A 102 -5.84 1.45 6.57
N GLU A 103 -7.14 1.18 6.71
CA GLU A 103 -7.65 0.02 7.46
C GLU A 103 -7.22 -1.32 6.85
N LEU A 104 -7.33 -1.47 5.54
CA LEU A 104 -6.93 -2.69 4.83
C LEU A 104 -5.41 -2.92 4.88
N ALA A 105 -4.62 -1.86 4.72
CA ALA A 105 -3.16 -1.93 4.82
C ALA A 105 -2.73 -2.30 6.26
N ALA A 106 -3.32 -1.67 7.28
CA ALA A 106 -3.07 -2.00 8.68
C ALA A 106 -3.48 -3.43 9.04
N LEU A 107 -4.58 -3.93 8.48
CA LEU A 107 -4.97 -5.33 8.63
C LEU A 107 -3.95 -6.28 7.98
N SER A 108 -3.47 -5.95 6.78
CA SER A 108 -2.47 -6.75 6.07
C SER A 108 -1.18 -6.87 6.89
N LEU A 109 -0.68 -5.76 7.45
CA LEU A 109 0.51 -5.74 8.31
C LEU A 109 0.34 -6.56 9.59
N ARG A 110 -0.82 -6.46 10.25
CA ARG A 110 -1.10 -7.25 11.47
C ARG A 110 -1.06 -8.75 11.18
N GLU A 111 -1.60 -9.17 10.05
CA GLU A 111 -1.63 -10.58 9.64
C GLU A 111 -0.26 -11.07 9.19
N MET A 112 0.62 -10.20 8.69
CA MET A 112 2.01 -10.53 8.35
C MET A 112 2.93 -10.65 9.59
N ALA A 113 2.61 -9.93 10.66
CA ALA A 113 3.36 -9.96 11.91
C ALA A 113 2.96 -11.11 12.88
N ALA A 114 1.89 -11.84 12.57
CA ALA A 114 1.34 -12.94 13.37
C ALA A 114 1.98 -14.30 13.03
#